data_AF-A0A7J9BJK2-F1
#
_entry.id   AF-A0A7J9BJK2-F1
#
_cell.length_a   1.000
_cell.length_b   1.000
_cell.length_c   1.000
_cell.angle_alpha   90.00
_cell.angle_beta   90.00
_cell.angle_gamma   90.00
#
_symmetry.space_group_name_H-M   'P 1'
#
loop_
_entity.id
_entity.type
_entity.pdbx_description
1 polymer ?
#
loop_
_entity_poly.entity_id
_entity_poly.type
_entity_poly.pdbx_seq_one_letter_code
_entity_poly.pdbx_strand_id
1 'polypeptide(L)'
;MMDADKALELVKSGATLLLLDVPQYTLIGIDTQVFSVGPAFKGIKMIPPGVHFVFYSSSTRDGKEFSPITGFFIDAGYSQVVVRMWDQQEERLIKVPEEEEERYRQAVRSFEFDKHLGPYDLSLYADWKRLSNYITKSTIEQLGFIEMDSCGCLRFQCSGISHVFHVALLMFKPIGGEITVTYEHGMLKNTCKSAMERVLDEQLRNSKFSSPAEKHPKRGCYYTPIPRIIKRKGIESEQLTSLNLDKASTELLETLLVKDYGGSEELLLGELQFAFIAFLMGQSLEAFMQWKSLVSLLLGCTEANHSSCQSTVCKLEELNA
;
A
#
# COMPACT_ATOMS: atom_id res chain seq x y z
N MET A 1 25.19 -3.90 -5.26
CA MET A 1 25.47 -3.03 -6.43
C MET A 1 24.91 -3.74 -7.65
N MET A 2 24.00 -3.12 -8.41
CA MET A 2 23.44 -3.75 -9.62
C MET A 2 24.52 -3.93 -10.68
N ASP A 3 24.54 -5.09 -11.31
CA ASP A 3 25.41 -5.39 -12.43
C ASP A 3 24.98 -4.59 -13.67
N ALA A 4 25.95 -4.07 -14.43
CA ALA A 4 25.70 -3.17 -15.55
C ALA A 4 24.85 -3.84 -16.65
N ASP A 5 25.06 -5.15 -16.87
CA ASP A 5 24.31 -5.92 -17.84
C ASP A 5 22.84 -6.10 -17.44
N LYS A 6 22.57 -6.35 -16.14
CA LYS A 6 21.20 -6.42 -15.60
C LYS A 6 20.49 -5.08 -15.66
N ALA A 7 21.18 -3.98 -15.36
CA ALA A 7 20.62 -2.64 -15.49
C ALA A 7 20.24 -2.35 -16.94
N LEU A 8 21.07 -2.76 -17.90
CA LEU A 8 20.79 -2.61 -19.33
C LEU A 8 19.61 -3.48 -19.79
N GLU A 9 19.46 -4.70 -19.27
CA GLU A 9 18.28 -5.53 -19.54
C GLU A 9 17.00 -4.86 -19.01
N LEU A 10 17.01 -4.36 -17.76
CA LEU A 10 15.87 -3.66 -17.18
C LEU A 10 15.50 -2.39 -17.95
N VAL A 11 16.47 -1.67 -18.50
CA VAL A 11 16.22 -0.52 -19.39
C VAL A 11 15.53 -0.97 -20.69
N LYS A 12 15.96 -2.09 -21.29
CA LYS A 12 15.39 -2.59 -22.55
C LYS A 12 14.01 -3.20 -22.38
N SER A 13 13.78 -3.85 -21.24
CA SER A 13 12.56 -4.62 -20.98
C SER A 13 11.62 -3.96 -19.98
N GLY A 14 11.94 -2.74 -19.56
CA GLY A 14 11.16 -2.02 -18.56
C GLY A 14 9.79 -1.60 -19.09
N ALA A 15 8.81 -1.63 -18.20
CA ALA A 15 7.47 -1.14 -18.46
C ALA A 15 7.45 0.40 -18.53
N THR A 16 6.34 0.91 -19.04
CA THR A 16 6.02 2.34 -19.07
C THR A 16 4.67 2.57 -18.42
N LEU A 17 4.62 3.54 -17.50
CA LEU A 17 3.39 4.08 -16.94
C LEU A 17 3.11 5.42 -17.64
N LEU A 18 2.09 5.45 -18.48
CA LEU A 18 1.61 6.67 -19.16
C LEU A 18 0.45 7.28 -18.36
N LEU A 19 0.59 8.55 -17.99
CA LEU A 19 -0.38 9.33 -17.23
C LEU A 19 -0.87 10.50 -18.08
N LEU A 20 -2.16 10.51 -18.38
CA LEU A 20 -2.80 11.49 -19.25
C LEU A 20 -3.58 12.51 -18.44
N ASP A 21 -3.48 13.77 -18.86
CA ASP A 21 -4.25 14.91 -18.36
C ASP A 21 -4.13 15.18 -16.85
N VAL A 22 -3.05 14.71 -16.24
CA VAL A 22 -2.76 14.99 -14.83
C VAL A 22 -2.50 16.49 -14.64
N PRO A 23 -3.18 17.17 -13.70
CA PRO A 23 -2.98 18.58 -13.44
C PRO A 23 -1.53 18.90 -13.05
N GLN A 24 -1.02 20.04 -13.51
CA GLN A 24 0.30 20.52 -13.10
C GLN A 24 0.39 20.69 -11.59
N TYR A 25 1.61 20.52 -11.05
CA TYR A 25 1.95 20.55 -9.63
C TYR A 25 1.44 19.37 -8.80
N THR A 26 0.59 18.49 -9.36
CA THR A 26 0.29 17.18 -8.77
C THR A 26 1.59 16.45 -8.45
N LEU A 27 1.69 15.90 -7.24
CA LEU A 27 2.79 14.99 -6.90
C LEU A 27 2.39 13.60 -7.37
N ILE A 28 3.24 12.98 -8.19
CA ILE A 28 3.12 11.58 -8.62
C ILE A 28 4.31 10.84 -8.04
N GLY A 29 4.09 9.72 -7.38
CA GLY A 29 5.13 8.82 -6.94
C GLY A 29 4.99 7.41 -7.51
N ILE A 30 6.13 6.75 -7.64
CA ILE A 30 6.22 5.32 -7.90
C ILE A 30 7.26 4.75 -6.93
N ASP A 31 6.86 3.77 -6.15
CA ASP A 31 7.69 3.18 -5.10
C ASP A 31 8.26 4.28 -4.19
N THR A 32 9.57 4.35 -3.99
CA THR A 32 10.19 5.37 -3.14
C THR A 32 10.52 6.68 -3.89
N GLN A 33 10.03 6.86 -5.12
CA GLN A 33 10.33 8.03 -5.96
C GLN A 33 9.12 8.95 -6.07
N VAL A 34 9.36 10.27 -6.07
CA VAL A 34 8.32 11.29 -6.20
C VAL A 34 8.72 12.32 -7.26
N PHE A 35 7.76 12.69 -8.10
CA PHE A 35 7.87 13.62 -9.20
C PHE A 35 6.79 14.70 -9.04
N SER A 36 7.13 15.94 -9.37
CA SER A 36 6.13 17.00 -9.54
C SER A 36 5.76 17.09 -11.02
N VAL A 37 4.45 17.06 -11.31
CA VAL A 37 3.94 17.11 -12.69
C VAL A 37 4.17 18.49 -13.28
N GLY A 38 5.09 18.57 -14.23
CA GLY A 38 5.31 19.76 -15.05
C GLY A 38 4.44 19.78 -16.32
N PRO A 39 4.48 20.86 -17.11
CA PRO A 39 3.63 21.03 -18.31
C PRO A 39 3.75 19.92 -19.37
N ALA A 40 4.91 19.26 -19.41
CA ALA A 40 5.25 18.25 -20.41
C ALA A 40 5.30 16.82 -19.83
N PHE A 41 5.13 16.65 -18.52
CA PHE A 41 5.26 15.34 -17.89
C PHE A 41 4.03 14.47 -18.21
N LYS A 42 4.26 13.25 -18.69
CA LYS A 42 3.20 12.28 -19.03
C LYS A 42 3.46 10.89 -18.46
N GLY A 43 4.37 10.75 -17.49
CA GLY A 43 4.58 9.49 -16.78
C GLY A 43 6.04 9.02 -16.75
N ILE A 44 6.23 7.72 -16.55
CA ILE A 44 7.52 7.12 -16.17
C ILE A 44 7.83 5.93 -17.09
N LYS A 45 9.08 5.80 -17.54
CA LYS A 45 9.58 4.70 -18.37
C LYS A 45 10.72 3.93 -17.69
N MET A 46 11.04 2.76 -18.23
CA MET A 46 12.07 1.85 -17.73
C MET A 46 11.76 1.32 -16.32
N ILE A 47 10.46 1.16 -16.01
CA ILE A 47 10.01 0.57 -14.74
C ILE A 47 10.38 -0.91 -14.78
N PRO A 48 11.19 -1.42 -13.84
CA PRO A 48 11.52 -2.84 -13.80
C PRO A 48 10.27 -3.74 -13.78
N PRO A 49 10.34 -4.98 -14.28
CA PRO A 49 9.22 -5.89 -14.16
C PRO A 49 8.92 -6.25 -12.69
N GLY A 50 7.64 -6.37 -12.36
CA GLY A 50 7.14 -6.76 -11.05
C GLY A 50 6.09 -5.81 -10.48
N VAL A 51 5.82 -5.96 -9.19
CA VAL A 51 4.86 -5.12 -8.47
C VAL A 51 5.47 -3.76 -8.17
N HIS A 52 4.71 -2.69 -8.42
CA HIS A 52 5.06 -1.32 -8.09
C HIS A 52 3.89 -0.61 -7.42
N PHE A 53 4.17 0.34 -6.53
CA PHE A 53 3.14 1.16 -5.89
C PHE A 53 3.16 2.56 -6.46
N VAL A 54 2.11 2.92 -7.21
CA VAL A 54 1.92 4.26 -7.76
C VAL A 54 1.04 5.03 -6.80
N PHE A 55 1.41 6.27 -6.50
CA PHE A 55 0.59 7.13 -5.67
C PHE A 55 0.62 8.56 -6.16
N TYR A 56 -0.37 9.34 -5.75
CA TYR A 56 -0.44 10.73 -6.12
C TYR A 56 -1.17 11.56 -5.07
N SER A 57 -0.87 12.85 -5.10
CA SER A 57 -1.55 13.88 -4.34
C SER A 57 -1.76 15.08 -5.25
N SER A 58 -3.04 15.36 -5.55
CA SER A 58 -3.44 16.52 -6.32
C SER A 58 -3.11 17.78 -5.55
N SER A 59 -2.73 18.85 -6.23
CA SER A 59 -2.45 20.13 -5.59
C SER A 59 -3.49 21.19 -5.94
N THR A 60 -3.56 22.24 -5.13
CA THR A 60 -4.21 23.48 -5.53
C THR A 60 -3.53 24.08 -6.77
N ARG A 61 -4.22 25.00 -7.45
CA ARG A 61 -3.74 25.64 -8.69
C ARG A 61 -2.40 26.37 -8.53
N ASP A 62 -2.08 26.81 -7.30
CA ASP A 62 -0.83 27.48 -6.95
C ASP A 62 0.24 26.54 -6.38
N GLY A 63 -0.04 25.23 -6.29
CA GLY A 63 0.91 24.21 -5.89
C GLY A 63 1.33 24.25 -4.42
N LYS A 64 0.52 24.88 -3.55
CA LYS A 64 0.87 25.07 -2.13
C LYS A 64 0.21 24.07 -1.20
N GLU A 65 -1.00 23.61 -1.52
CA GLU A 65 -1.74 22.65 -0.72
C GLU A 65 -1.99 21.38 -1.51
N PHE A 66 -2.01 20.26 -0.79
CA PHE A 66 -2.00 18.92 -1.35
C PHE A 66 -3.16 18.10 -0.79
N SER A 67 -3.83 17.35 -1.65
CA SER A 67 -4.89 16.41 -1.27
C SER A 67 -4.31 15.24 -0.46
N PRO A 68 -5.15 14.49 0.27
CA PRO A 68 -4.75 13.18 0.76
C PRO A 68 -4.16 12.31 -0.36
N ILE A 69 -3.19 11.46 -0.01
CA ILE A 69 -2.57 10.55 -0.97
C ILE A 69 -3.60 9.52 -1.42
N THR A 70 -3.69 9.33 -2.73
CA THR A 70 -4.38 8.19 -3.34
C THR A 70 -3.32 7.30 -3.97
N GLY A 71 -3.41 5.99 -3.73
CA GLY A 71 -2.41 5.04 -4.20
C GLY A 71 -3.02 3.78 -4.78
N PHE A 72 -2.27 3.16 -5.68
CA PHE A 72 -2.59 1.86 -6.23
C PHE A 72 -1.37 1.06 -6.64
N PHE A 73 -1.50 -0.26 -6.54
CA PHE A 73 -0.49 -1.19 -7.06
C PHE A 73 -0.65 -1.39 -8.56
N ILE A 74 0.45 -1.64 -9.26
CA ILE A 74 0.49 -2.15 -10.63
C ILE A 74 1.36 -3.40 -10.65
N ASP A 75 1.00 -4.38 -11.48
CA ASP A 75 1.88 -5.49 -11.85
C ASP A 75 2.46 -5.19 -13.24
N ALA A 76 3.71 -4.72 -13.27
CA ALA A 76 4.40 -4.29 -14.46
C ALA A 76 5.04 -5.50 -15.16
N GLY A 77 4.45 -5.93 -16.26
CA GLY A 77 5.03 -6.93 -17.16
C GLY A 77 6.17 -6.37 -18.01
N TYR A 78 6.94 -7.28 -18.61
CA TYR A 78 8.03 -6.94 -19.54
C TYR A 78 7.52 -6.07 -20.70
N SER A 79 8.13 -4.90 -20.88
CA SER A 79 7.79 -3.92 -21.92
C SER A 79 6.29 -3.57 -21.97
N GLN A 80 5.57 -3.76 -20.86
CA GLN A 80 4.16 -3.43 -20.78
C GLN A 80 3.98 -1.92 -20.74
N VAL A 81 2.91 -1.43 -21.36
CA VAL A 81 2.49 -0.03 -21.24
C VAL A 81 1.18 0.02 -20.48
N VAL A 82 1.23 0.59 -19.28
CA VAL A 82 0.09 0.83 -18.41
C VAL A 82 -0.37 2.27 -18.63
N VAL A 83 -1.63 2.46 -19.04
CA VAL A 83 -2.18 3.79 -19.33
C VAL A 83 -3.23 4.16 -18.29
N ARG A 84 -3.11 5.37 -17.74
CA ARG A 84 -4.11 5.98 -16.85
C ARG A 84 -4.41 7.39 -17.30
N MET A 85 -5.66 7.81 -17.12
CA MET A 85 -6.12 9.15 -17.45
C MET A 85 -6.72 9.80 -16.22
N TRP A 86 -6.46 11.08 -16.05
CA TRP A 86 -7.03 11.86 -14.96
C TRP A 86 -8.51 12.15 -15.24
N ASP A 87 -9.36 11.75 -14.31
CA ASP A 87 -10.75 12.18 -14.26
C ASP A 87 -10.84 13.45 -13.40
N GLN A 88 -11.26 14.55 -14.02
CA GLN A 88 -11.33 15.85 -13.35
C GLN A 88 -12.47 15.95 -12.33
N GLN A 89 -13.54 15.18 -12.49
CA GLN A 89 -14.69 15.22 -11.59
C GLN A 89 -14.41 14.46 -10.30
N GLU A 90 -13.76 13.31 -10.45
CA GLU A 90 -13.42 12.40 -9.36
C GLU A 90 -12.01 12.65 -8.78
N GLU A 91 -11.27 13.61 -9.36
CA GLU A 91 -9.88 13.96 -9.05
C GLU A 91 -8.99 12.70 -8.90
N ARG A 92 -9.07 11.80 -9.88
CA ARG A 92 -8.40 10.50 -9.79
C ARG A 92 -7.89 9.98 -11.11
N LEU A 93 -6.87 9.12 -11.04
CA LEU A 93 -6.41 8.33 -12.17
C LEU A 93 -7.35 7.12 -12.40
N ILE A 94 -8.00 7.09 -13.56
CA ILE A 94 -8.84 5.97 -14.00
C ILE A 94 -8.19 5.22 -15.16
N LYS A 95 -8.62 3.97 -15.38
CA LYS A 95 -8.27 3.25 -16.60
C LYS A 95 -9.01 3.84 -17.80
N VAL A 96 -8.32 3.83 -18.92
CA VAL A 96 -8.85 4.21 -20.22
C VAL A 96 -9.54 3.01 -20.87
N PRO A 97 -10.66 3.16 -21.60
CA PRO A 97 -11.27 2.07 -22.35
C PRO A 97 -10.27 1.33 -23.23
N GLU A 98 -10.43 0.01 -23.38
CA GLU A 98 -9.43 -0.88 -24.03
C GLU A 98 -9.06 -0.44 -25.46
N GLU A 99 -10.05 0.03 -26.23
CA GLU A 99 -9.86 0.54 -27.59
C GLU A 99 -8.92 1.75 -27.63
N GLU A 100 -9.09 2.69 -26.69
CA GLU A 100 -8.24 3.86 -26.57
C GLU A 100 -6.88 3.53 -25.96
N GLU A 101 -6.84 2.59 -25.00
CA GLU A 101 -5.61 2.13 -24.36
C GLU A 101 -4.62 1.61 -25.41
N GLU A 102 -5.05 0.76 -26.35
CA GLU A 102 -4.13 0.20 -27.37
C GLU A 102 -3.53 1.27 -28.29
N ARG A 103 -4.30 2.31 -28.64
CA ARG A 103 -3.77 3.47 -29.39
C ARG A 103 -2.62 4.13 -28.66
N TYR A 104 -2.78 4.37 -27.35
CA TYR A 104 -1.71 4.96 -26.53
C TYR A 104 -0.52 4.03 -26.36
N ARG A 105 -0.75 2.71 -26.22
CA ARG A 105 0.33 1.72 -26.16
C ARG A 105 1.17 1.74 -27.43
N GLN A 106 0.53 1.83 -28.60
CA GLN A 106 1.24 1.96 -29.88
C GLN A 106 2.05 3.25 -29.95
N ALA A 107 1.49 4.38 -29.55
CA ALA A 107 2.19 5.68 -29.52
C ALA A 107 3.39 5.71 -28.56
N VAL A 108 3.32 4.99 -27.43
CA VAL A 108 4.49 4.80 -26.55
C VAL A 108 5.56 3.95 -27.23
N ARG A 109 5.16 2.85 -27.89
CA ARG A 109 6.07 1.96 -28.63
C ARG A 109 6.71 2.64 -29.86
N SER A 110 6.05 3.63 -30.46
CA SER A 110 6.59 4.47 -31.55
C SER A 110 7.42 5.66 -31.05
N PHE A 111 7.67 5.76 -29.73
CA PHE A 111 8.46 6.82 -29.09
C PHE A 111 7.85 8.23 -29.16
N GLU A 112 6.56 8.37 -29.49
CA GLU A 112 5.89 9.68 -29.55
C GLU A 112 5.87 10.40 -28.18
N PHE A 113 5.84 9.62 -27.10
CA PHE A 113 5.86 10.12 -25.74
C PHE A 113 7.25 10.20 -25.11
N ASP A 114 8.33 9.80 -25.80
CA ASP A 114 9.63 9.54 -25.15
C ASP A 114 10.19 10.77 -24.41
N LYS A 115 10.05 11.97 -24.99
CA LYS A 115 10.46 13.25 -24.39
C LYS A 115 9.62 13.70 -23.19
N HIS A 116 8.47 13.07 -22.98
CA HIS A 116 7.49 13.40 -21.93
C HIS A 116 7.53 12.39 -20.77
N LEU A 117 8.34 11.34 -20.87
CA LEU A 117 8.45 10.28 -19.89
C LEU A 117 9.74 10.42 -19.06
N GLY A 118 9.58 10.51 -17.74
CA GLY A 118 10.69 10.48 -16.80
C GLY A 118 11.30 9.08 -16.70
N PRO A 119 12.63 8.94 -16.55
CA PRO A 119 13.23 7.65 -16.29
C PRO A 119 12.94 7.19 -14.85
N TYR A 120 12.64 5.91 -14.66
CA TYR A 120 12.66 5.29 -13.32
C TYR A 120 14.12 5.24 -12.82
N ASP A 121 14.38 5.73 -11.61
CA ASP A 121 15.70 5.65 -10.99
C ASP A 121 15.99 4.23 -10.47
N LEU A 122 16.73 3.46 -11.27
CA LEU A 122 17.11 2.09 -10.96
C LEU A 122 17.98 1.97 -9.70
N SER A 123 18.62 3.06 -9.23
CA SER A 123 19.41 3.02 -8.00
C SER A 123 18.54 2.76 -6.77
N LEU A 124 17.27 3.17 -6.80
CA LEU A 124 16.30 3.00 -5.72
C LEU A 124 15.51 1.69 -5.84
N TYR A 125 15.61 0.98 -6.96
CA TYR A 125 14.87 -0.27 -7.18
C TYR A 125 15.27 -1.38 -6.21
N ALA A 126 16.54 -1.42 -5.76
CA ALA A 126 16.99 -2.42 -4.79
C ALA A 126 16.24 -2.32 -3.45
N ASP A 127 16.03 -1.09 -2.97
CA ASP A 127 15.28 -0.85 -1.73
C ASP A 127 13.80 -1.18 -1.91
N TRP A 128 13.20 -0.78 -3.03
CA TRP A 128 11.83 -1.18 -3.37
C TRP A 128 11.68 -2.70 -3.41
N LYS A 129 12.61 -3.40 -4.05
CA LYS A 129 12.54 -4.86 -4.19
C LYS A 129 12.60 -5.56 -2.85
N ARG A 130 13.40 -5.06 -1.91
CA ARG A 130 13.45 -5.58 -0.53
C ARG A 130 12.14 -5.31 0.23
N LEU A 131 11.52 -4.15 0.04
CA LEU A 131 10.25 -3.79 0.68
C LEU A 131 9.04 -4.59 0.15
N SER A 132 9.13 -5.13 -1.07
CA SER A 132 7.99 -5.70 -1.80
C SER A 132 8.20 -7.14 -2.29
N ASN A 133 9.26 -7.83 -1.87
CA ASN A 133 9.63 -9.15 -2.43
C ASN A 133 8.59 -10.26 -2.20
N TYR A 134 7.73 -10.16 -1.20
CA TYR A 134 6.64 -11.10 -0.95
C TYR A 134 5.29 -10.62 -1.48
N ILE A 135 5.19 -9.39 -2.00
CA ILE A 135 3.97 -8.89 -2.63
C ILE A 135 3.89 -9.46 -4.05
N THR A 136 2.92 -10.34 -4.26
CA THR A 136 2.66 -10.96 -5.54
C THR A 136 1.38 -10.42 -6.17
N LYS A 137 1.16 -10.71 -7.45
CA LYS A 137 -0.12 -10.45 -8.11
C LYS A 137 -1.30 -11.06 -7.34
N SER A 138 -1.15 -12.31 -6.87
CA SER A 138 -2.18 -12.97 -6.05
C SER A 138 -2.42 -12.26 -4.72
N THR A 139 -1.37 -11.73 -4.07
CA THR A 139 -1.52 -10.94 -2.85
C THR A 139 -2.39 -9.70 -3.11
N ILE A 140 -2.12 -8.99 -4.20
CA ILE A 140 -2.89 -7.78 -4.59
C ILE A 140 -4.35 -8.14 -4.91
N GLU A 141 -4.56 -9.24 -5.64
CA GLU A 141 -5.90 -9.73 -6.01
C GLU A 141 -6.70 -10.21 -4.79
N GLN A 142 -6.07 -10.84 -3.80
CA GLN A 142 -6.73 -11.33 -2.59
C GLN A 142 -7.12 -10.20 -1.64
N LEU A 143 -6.21 -9.24 -1.41
CA LEU A 143 -6.45 -8.10 -0.52
C LEU A 143 -7.35 -7.04 -1.15
N GLY A 144 -7.63 -7.19 -2.45
CA GLY A 144 -8.48 -6.31 -3.25
C GLY A 144 -9.70 -6.96 -3.86
N PHE A 145 -10.85 -6.79 -3.24
CA PHE A 145 -12.10 -7.08 -3.93
C PHE A 145 -12.39 -6.01 -5.00
N ILE A 146 -11.93 -6.32 -6.23
CA ILE A 146 -12.54 -6.05 -7.53
C ILE A 146 -13.13 -4.64 -7.76
N GLU A 147 -12.31 -3.76 -8.33
CA GLU A 147 -12.56 -3.25 -9.70
C GLU A 147 -11.35 -3.70 -10.53
N MET A 148 -11.37 -4.96 -10.98
CA MET A 148 -10.34 -5.51 -11.86
C MET A 148 -10.44 -4.87 -13.23
N ASP A 149 -9.70 -3.79 -13.41
CA ASP A 149 -9.48 -3.16 -14.70
C ASP A 149 -8.38 -3.92 -15.49
N SER A 150 -8.56 -5.23 -15.74
CA SER A 150 -7.65 -6.16 -16.46
C SER A 150 -6.17 -6.22 -16.02
N CYS A 151 -5.68 -5.32 -15.16
CA CYS A 151 -4.27 -5.11 -14.80
C CYS A 151 -3.99 -5.18 -13.29
N GLY A 152 -4.95 -5.59 -12.45
CA GLY A 152 -4.70 -5.88 -11.02
C GLY A 152 -4.43 -4.67 -10.12
N CYS A 153 -5.04 -3.50 -10.37
CA CYS A 153 -4.80 -2.32 -9.52
C CYS A 153 -5.67 -2.29 -8.26
N LEU A 154 -5.02 -2.17 -7.10
CA LEU A 154 -5.68 -2.04 -5.82
C LEU A 154 -5.77 -0.59 -5.35
N ARG A 155 -6.93 -0.12 -4.90
CA ARG A 155 -7.17 1.29 -4.54
C ARG A 155 -7.09 1.54 -3.03
N PHE A 156 -6.39 2.60 -2.65
CA PHE A 156 -6.52 3.24 -1.33
C PHE A 156 -6.99 4.67 -1.50
N GLN A 157 -8.12 5.01 -0.88
CA GLN A 157 -8.51 6.40 -0.68
C GLN A 157 -8.59 6.64 0.82
N CYS A 158 -7.60 7.32 1.36
CA CYS A 158 -7.58 7.68 2.78
C CYS A 158 -8.37 8.96 3.01
N SER A 159 -9.65 8.82 3.35
CA SER A 159 -10.39 9.85 4.08
C SER A 159 -10.00 9.76 5.57
N GLY A 160 -8.88 10.38 5.94
CA GLY A 160 -8.83 10.97 7.28
C GLY A 160 -7.63 10.80 8.20
N ILE A 161 -6.40 10.97 7.73
CA ILE A 161 -5.29 11.35 8.64
C ILE A 161 -4.35 12.35 7.97
N SER A 162 -4.47 13.63 8.36
CA SER A 162 -3.50 14.66 7.96
C SER A 162 -2.30 14.77 8.93
N HIS A 163 -2.25 13.98 10.01
CA HIS A 163 -1.17 14.02 11.02
C HIS A 163 0.01 13.06 10.79
N VAL A 164 -0.10 12.07 9.89
CA VAL A 164 1.05 11.22 9.48
C VAL A 164 1.94 11.95 8.47
N PHE A 165 1.47 13.11 7.97
CA PHE A 165 2.19 13.98 7.05
C PHE A 165 3.60 14.30 7.52
N HIS A 166 3.86 14.47 8.82
CA HIS A 166 5.19 14.89 9.25
C HIS A 166 6.25 13.78 9.16
N VAL A 167 5.90 12.50 9.33
CA VAL A 167 6.89 11.40 9.28
C VAL A 167 7.16 10.95 7.84
N ALA A 168 6.13 10.93 6.99
CA ALA A 168 6.30 10.61 5.57
C ALA A 168 6.91 11.78 4.76
N LEU A 169 6.57 13.05 5.04
CA LEU A 169 7.23 14.21 4.40
C LEU A 169 8.65 14.49 4.92
N LEU A 170 9.05 14.00 6.10
CA LEU A 170 10.46 14.12 6.50
C LEU A 170 11.40 13.32 5.57
N MET A 171 10.88 12.30 4.87
CA MET A 171 11.61 11.61 3.81
C MET A 171 11.52 12.31 2.44
N PHE A 172 10.51 13.15 2.22
CA PHE A 172 10.24 13.81 0.93
C PHE A 172 9.77 15.26 1.17
N LYS A 173 10.69 16.25 1.15
CA LYS A 173 10.34 17.68 1.20
C LYS A 173 9.38 18.04 0.06
N PRO A 174 8.19 18.58 0.36
CA PRO A 174 7.97 19.97 -0.02
C PRO A 174 7.36 20.84 1.11
N ILE A 175 7.35 22.13 0.83
CA ILE A 175 7.20 23.26 1.75
C ILE A 175 5.73 23.53 2.05
N GLY A 176 5.41 23.66 3.36
CA GLY A 176 4.42 24.58 3.94
C GLY A 176 2.99 24.60 3.39
N GLY A 177 2.07 23.94 4.12
CA GLY A 177 0.61 24.15 4.03
C GLY A 177 -0.07 23.81 5.37
N GLU A 178 -1.14 24.54 5.72
CA GLU A 178 -1.93 24.30 6.94
C GLU A 178 -2.91 23.11 6.79
N ILE A 179 -3.27 22.52 7.93
CA ILE A 179 -3.86 21.17 8.07
C ILE A 179 -5.38 21.24 8.26
N THR A 180 -6.15 20.46 7.49
CA THR A 180 -7.59 20.21 7.74
C THR A 180 -7.84 18.70 7.96
N VAL A 181 -8.61 18.37 9.00
CA VAL A 181 -8.89 16.99 9.46
C VAL A 181 -10.34 16.61 9.13
N THR A 182 -10.56 15.47 8.47
CA THR A 182 -11.88 14.85 8.33
C THR A 182 -11.79 13.37 8.69
N TYR A 183 -12.77 12.82 9.40
CA TYR A 183 -12.78 11.43 9.89
C TYR A 183 -14.12 10.78 9.55
N GLU A 184 -14.09 9.57 8.98
CA GLU A 184 -15.29 8.75 8.80
C GLU A 184 -15.56 7.85 10.01
N HIS A 185 -16.74 8.01 10.61
CA HIS A 185 -17.16 7.27 11.79
C HIS A 185 -17.73 5.89 11.43
N GLY A 186 -17.22 4.82 12.04
CA GLY A 186 -17.95 3.54 12.15
C GLY A 186 -17.30 2.26 11.61
N MET A 187 -16.00 2.26 11.27
CA MET A 187 -15.35 1.04 10.75
C MET A 187 -15.00 -0.03 11.80
N LEU A 188 -14.87 0.32 13.08
CA LEU A 188 -14.51 -0.64 14.14
C LEU A 188 -15.70 -0.97 15.04
N LYS A 189 -16.62 -1.83 14.59
CA LYS A 189 -17.74 -2.27 15.46
C LYS A 189 -17.47 -3.51 16.30
N ASN A 190 -16.42 -4.30 16.06
CA ASN A 190 -16.29 -5.62 16.71
C ASN A 190 -14.88 -5.99 17.22
N THR A 191 -14.10 -5.08 17.82
CA THR A 191 -12.83 -5.47 18.48
C THR A 191 -12.57 -4.74 19.80
N CYS A 192 -11.86 -5.42 20.71
CA CYS A 192 -11.39 -4.84 21.96
C CYS A 192 -10.22 -3.88 21.67
N LYS A 193 -10.48 -2.57 21.77
CA LYS A 193 -9.48 -1.52 21.55
C LYS A 193 -8.55 -1.38 22.74
N SER A 194 -7.25 -1.22 22.50
CA SER A 194 -6.26 -0.92 23.56
C SER A 194 -6.50 0.46 24.18
N ALA A 195 -5.93 0.73 25.36
CA ALA A 195 -6.05 2.05 26.00
C ALA A 195 -5.57 3.18 25.08
N MET A 196 -4.45 2.97 24.37
CA MET A 196 -3.90 3.95 23.43
C MET A 196 -4.77 4.12 22.17
N GLU A 197 -5.42 3.05 21.70
CA GLU A 197 -6.35 3.11 20.56
C GLU A 197 -7.66 3.82 20.94
N ARG A 198 -8.12 3.65 22.18
CA ARG A 198 -9.26 4.41 22.72
C ARG A 198 -8.92 5.89 22.83
N VAL A 199 -7.72 6.22 23.31
CA VAL A 199 -7.22 7.59 23.36
C VAL A 199 -7.10 8.17 21.94
N LEU A 200 -6.56 7.42 20.98
CA LEU A 200 -6.48 7.86 19.58
C LEU A 200 -7.87 8.11 18.98
N ASP A 201 -8.83 7.19 19.18
CA ASP A 201 -10.23 7.39 18.76
C ASP A 201 -10.89 8.61 19.40
N GLU A 202 -10.55 8.92 20.65
CA GLU A 202 -11.10 10.03 21.42
C GLU A 202 -10.49 11.37 20.95
N GLN A 203 -9.18 11.40 20.68
CA GLN A 203 -8.49 12.51 20.04
C GLN A 203 -9.04 12.80 18.65
N LEU A 204 -9.28 11.76 17.85
CA LEU A 204 -9.87 11.89 16.50
C LEU A 204 -11.32 12.40 16.56
N ARG A 205 -12.12 11.93 17.53
CA ARG A 205 -13.52 12.37 17.75
C ARG A 205 -13.65 13.82 18.19
N ASN A 206 -12.70 14.34 18.95
CA ASN A 206 -12.77 15.70 19.51
C ASN A 206 -12.27 16.79 18.54
N SER A 207 -11.82 16.43 17.32
CA SER A 207 -11.46 17.38 16.28
C SER A 207 -12.71 18.07 15.69
N LYS A 208 -12.71 19.41 15.64
CA LYS A 208 -13.90 20.26 15.42
C LYS A 208 -14.45 20.31 13.97
N PHE A 209 -14.15 19.34 13.11
CA PHE A 209 -14.50 19.38 11.68
C PHE A 209 -15.27 18.15 11.17
N SER A 210 -16.20 17.61 11.97
CA SER A 210 -17.09 16.54 11.50
C SER A 210 -18.32 17.11 10.81
N SER A 211 -18.42 16.95 9.49
CA SER A 211 -19.71 16.89 8.79
C SER A 211 -20.10 15.41 8.59
N PRO A 212 -21.40 15.07 8.59
CA PRO A 212 -21.84 13.69 8.39
C PRO A 212 -21.61 13.27 6.92
N ALA A 213 -20.68 12.34 6.70
CA ALA A 213 -20.42 11.76 5.39
C ALA A 213 -21.59 10.86 4.93
N GLU A 214 -21.97 10.99 3.65
CA GLU A 214 -22.97 10.14 3.00
C GLU A 214 -22.48 8.69 2.87
N LYS A 215 -23.42 7.73 2.91
CA LYS A 215 -23.13 6.29 2.88
C LYS A 215 -22.70 5.84 1.48
N HIS A 216 -21.43 5.93 1.15
CA HIS A 216 -20.86 5.23 0.01
C HIS A 216 -20.66 3.73 0.32
N PRO A 217 -20.79 2.82 -0.66
CA PRO A 217 -20.46 1.40 -0.47
C PRO A 217 -18.99 1.26 -0.05
N LYS A 218 -18.73 0.38 0.93
CA LYS A 218 -17.39 0.17 1.50
C LYS A 218 -16.38 -0.22 0.42
N ARG A 219 -15.46 0.70 0.10
CA ARG A 219 -14.31 0.48 -0.78
C ARG A 219 -13.05 0.47 0.10
N GLY A 220 -12.56 -0.69 0.47
CA GLY A 220 -11.40 -0.86 1.36
C GLY A 220 -10.63 -2.15 1.06
N CYS A 221 -9.47 -2.30 1.70
CA CYS A 221 -8.68 -3.52 1.60
C CYS A 221 -9.27 -4.61 2.50
N TYR A 222 -9.24 -5.85 2.02
CA TYR A 222 -9.77 -6.99 2.76
C TYR A 222 -8.62 -7.70 3.45
N TYR A 223 -8.16 -7.11 4.55
CA TYR A 223 -7.14 -7.72 5.39
C TYR A 223 -7.67 -8.96 6.10
N THR A 224 -6.79 -9.95 6.28
CA THR A 224 -7.10 -11.16 7.04
C THR A 224 -7.38 -10.78 8.50
N PRO A 225 -8.57 -11.07 9.05
CA PRO A 225 -8.89 -10.68 10.42
C PRO A 225 -8.01 -11.43 11.44
N ILE A 226 -7.20 -10.71 12.21
CA ILE A 226 -6.35 -11.29 13.26
C ILE A 226 -7.03 -11.17 14.62
N PRO A 227 -7.39 -12.30 15.27
CA PRO A 227 -7.95 -12.28 16.61
C PRO A 227 -6.93 -11.77 17.63
N ARG A 228 -7.23 -10.65 18.30
CA ARG A 228 -6.32 -10.06 19.32
C ARG A 228 -6.40 -10.72 20.70
N ILE A 229 -7.49 -11.43 21.00
CA ILE A 229 -7.72 -12.08 22.29
C ILE A 229 -8.50 -13.36 22.04
N ILE A 230 -7.92 -14.51 22.40
CA ILE A 230 -8.64 -15.79 22.39
C ILE A 230 -9.56 -15.82 23.62
N LYS A 231 -10.81 -15.43 23.44
CA LYS A 231 -11.84 -15.57 24.49
C LYS A 231 -12.47 -16.95 24.41
N ARG A 232 -11.90 -17.95 25.09
CA ARG A 232 -12.58 -19.23 25.35
C ARG A 232 -13.45 -19.09 26.60
N LYS A 233 -14.76 -19.33 26.48
CA LYS A 233 -15.71 -19.30 27.61
C LYS A 233 -15.43 -20.49 28.54
N GLY A 234 -15.29 -20.25 29.84
CA GLY A 234 -15.18 -21.30 30.87
C GLY A 234 -13.76 -21.58 31.38
N ILE A 235 -12.77 -20.76 31.03
CA ILE A 235 -11.37 -20.92 31.46
C ILE A 235 -11.06 -19.96 32.63
N GLU A 236 -10.35 -20.44 33.66
CA GLU A 236 -9.90 -19.60 34.80
C GLU A 236 -8.93 -18.50 34.35
N SER A 237 -8.91 -17.37 35.07
CA SER A 237 -8.09 -16.18 34.75
C SER A 237 -6.60 -16.47 34.61
N GLU A 238 -6.07 -17.44 35.35
CA GLU A 238 -4.67 -17.86 35.31
C GLU A 238 -4.37 -18.64 34.02
N GLN A 239 -5.27 -19.55 33.62
CA GLN A 239 -5.17 -20.27 32.36
C GLN A 239 -5.35 -19.35 31.15
N LEU A 240 -6.24 -18.35 31.23
CA LEU A 240 -6.37 -17.28 30.23
C LEU A 240 -5.08 -16.47 30.08
N THR A 241 -4.39 -16.17 31.18
CA THR A 241 -3.11 -15.47 31.14
C THR A 241 -2.05 -16.35 30.49
N SER A 242 -1.97 -17.64 30.84
CA SER A 242 -1.05 -18.61 30.20
C SER A 242 -1.36 -18.88 28.72
N LEU A 243 -2.63 -18.81 28.33
CA LEU A 243 -3.12 -18.89 26.94
C LEU A 243 -3.02 -17.56 26.19
N ASN A 244 -2.55 -16.48 26.82
CA ASN A 244 -2.12 -15.28 26.12
C ASN A 244 -0.58 -15.14 26.18
N LEU A 245 0.12 -16.17 26.64
CA LEU A 245 1.56 -16.35 26.44
C LEU A 245 1.80 -17.17 25.16
N ASP A 246 3.02 -17.03 24.64
CA ASP A 246 3.65 -17.51 23.40
C ASP A 246 3.07 -18.73 22.66
N LYS A 247 2.56 -19.74 23.37
CA LYS A 247 1.94 -20.94 22.78
C LYS A 247 0.65 -20.65 22.02
N ALA A 248 -0.11 -19.66 22.47
CA ALA A 248 -1.36 -19.29 21.81
C ALA A 248 -1.14 -18.46 20.54
N SER A 249 -0.12 -17.62 20.48
CA SER A 249 0.28 -16.92 19.25
C SER A 249 0.73 -17.91 18.19
N THR A 250 1.46 -18.95 18.61
CA THR A 250 1.92 -20.04 17.74
C THR A 250 0.74 -20.87 17.19
N GLU A 251 -0.16 -21.35 18.05
CA GLU A 251 -1.38 -22.08 17.62
C GLU A 251 -2.27 -21.22 16.70
N LEU A 252 -2.38 -19.92 17.01
CA LEU A 252 -3.14 -18.97 16.20
C LEU A 252 -2.50 -18.76 14.83
N LEU A 253 -1.18 -18.58 14.76
CA LEU A 253 -0.45 -18.42 13.51
C LEU A 253 -0.61 -19.65 12.62
N GLU A 254 -0.44 -20.86 13.16
CA GLU A 254 -0.64 -22.11 12.41
C GLU A 254 -2.08 -22.23 11.89
N THR A 255 -3.07 -21.89 12.73
CA THR A 255 -4.48 -21.91 12.34
C THR A 255 -4.75 -20.93 11.20
N LEU A 256 -4.25 -19.70 11.30
CA LEU A 256 -4.40 -18.68 10.26
C LEU A 256 -3.71 -19.09 8.96
N LEU A 257 -2.48 -19.61 9.04
CA LEU A 257 -1.73 -20.07 7.88
C LEU A 257 -2.52 -21.13 7.11
N VAL A 258 -3.01 -22.17 7.79
CA VAL A 258 -3.77 -23.24 7.13
C VAL A 258 -5.10 -22.74 6.58
N LYS A 259 -5.84 -21.95 7.36
CA LYS A 259 -7.22 -21.57 7.05
C LYS A 259 -7.31 -20.44 6.02
N ASP A 260 -6.56 -19.37 6.21
CA ASP A 260 -6.71 -18.12 5.48
C ASP A 260 -5.60 -17.94 4.42
N TYR A 261 -4.42 -18.56 4.60
CA TYR A 261 -3.28 -18.47 3.66
C TYR A 261 -2.95 -19.79 2.93
N GLY A 262 -3.76 -20.84 3.07
CA GLY A 262 -3.55 -22.13 2.39
C GLY A 262 -2.21 -22.82 2.72
N GLY A 263 -1.64 -22.53 3.89
CA GLY A 263 -0.33 -22.99 4.33
C GLY A 263 0.85 -22.20 3.78
N SER A 264 0.63 -21.13 3.02
CA SER A 264 1.71 -20.32 2.44
C SER A 264 2.15 -19.20 3.37
N GLU A 265 3.37 -19.32 3.90
CA GLU A 265 4.03 -18.25 4.66
C GLU A 265 4.26 -17.00 3.79
N GLU A 266 4.48 -17.18 2.49
CA GLU A 266 4.75 -16.09 1.56
C GLU A 266 3.52 -15.17 1.39
N LEU A 267 2.30 -15.72 1.42
CA LEU A 267 1.08 -14.92 1.36
C LEU A 267 0.88 -14.09 2.63
N LEU A 268 1.21 -14.65 3.81
CA LEU A 268 1.19 -13.92 5.08
C LEU A 268 2.22 -12.78 5.08
N LEU A 269 3.45 -13.06 4.65
CA LEU A 269 4.51 -12.04 4.52
C LEU A 269 4.15 -11.00 3.45
N GLY A 270 3.49 -11.41 2.38
CA GLY A 270 2.96 -10.53 1.36
C GLY A 270 1.93 -9.56 1.92
N GLU A 271 0.97 -10.05 2.72
CA GLU A 271 -0.02 -9.18 3.40
C GLU A 271 0.66 -8.23 4.41
N LEU A 272 1.69 -8.68 5.13
CA LEU A 272 2.46 -7.83 6.03
C LEU A 272 3.16 -6.68 5.30
N GLN A 273 3.90 -6.98 4.23
CA GLN A 273 4.59 -5.97 3.42
C GLN A 273 3.61 -5.03 2.74
N PHE A 274 2.54 -5.58 2.21
CA PHE A 274 1.46 -4.82 1.59
C PHE A 274 0.85 -3.83 2.59
N ALA A 275 0.53 -4.27 3.82
CA ALA A 275 -0.01 -3.42 4.87
C ALA A 275 1.00 -2.35 5.29
N PHE A 276 2.29 -2.67 5.33
CA PHE A 276 3.35 -1.71 5.62
C PHE A 276 3.43 -0.60 4.54
N ILE A 277 3.44 -0.96 3.26
CA ILE A 277 3.50 0.01 2.15
C ILE A 277 2.23 0.86 2.09
N ALA A 278 1.07 0.23 2.23
CA ALA A 278 -0.22 0.90 2.29
C ALA A 278 -0.33 1.88 3.46
N PHE A 279 0.29 1.58 4.59
CA PHE A 279 0.41 2.49 5.71
C PHE A 279 1.40 3.62 5.41
N LEU A 280 2.64 3.29 5.06
CA LEU A 280 3.72 4.27 4.95
C LEU A 280 3.51 5.24 3.79
N MET A 281 3.10 4.72 2.64
CA MET A 281 3.00 5.47 1.39
C MET A 281 1.56 5.77 1.02
N GLY A 282 0.64 4.83 1.28
CA GLY A 282 -0.80 5.05 1.09
C GLY A 282 -1.49 5.79 2.25
N GLN A 283 -0.79 6.05 3.35
CA GLN A 283 -1.32 6.71 4.56
C GLN A 283 -2.55 6.03 5.18
N SER A 284 -2.69 4.72 5.00
CA SER A 284 -3.83 3.95 5.50
C SER A 284 -3.71 3.56 6.96
N LEU A 285 -4.63 4.08 7.79
CA LEU A 285 -4.75 3.67 9.19
C LEU A 285 -5.14 2.21 9.34
N GLU A 286 -6.01 1.73 8.46
CA GLU A 286 -6.43 0.34 8.45
C GLU A 286 -5.22 -0.57 8.20
N ALA A 287 -4.37 -0.18 7.24
CA ALA A 287 -3.12 -0.86 6.95
C ALA A 287 -2.15 -0.83 8.14
N PHE A 288 -2.02 0.31 8.84
CA PHE A 288 -1.22 0.39 10.06
C PHE A 288 -1.70 -0.60 11.13
N MET A 289 -3.01 -0.65 11.35
CA MET A 289 -3.62 -1.52 12.34
C MET A 289 -3.43 -3.00 11.99
N GLN A 290 -3.49 -3.33 10.70
CA GLN A 290 -3.20 -4.69 10.24
C GLN A 290 -1.72 -5.03 10.40
N TRP A 291 -0.82 -4.19 9.89
CA TRP A 291 0.62 -4.35 10.03
C TRP A 291 1.01 -4.57 11.50
N LYS A 292 0.49 -3.73 12.41
CA LYS A 292 0.73 -3.87 13.84
C LYS A 292 0.20 -5.20 14.40
N SER A 293 -0.96 -5.66 13.94
CA SER A 293 -1.56 -6.92 14.40
C SER A 293 -0.74 -8.13 13.92
N LEU A 294 -0.26 -8.11 12.67
CA LEU A 294 0.64 -9.12 12.11
C LEU A 294 1.99 -9.15 12.85
N VAL A 295 2.63 -7.99 13.02
CA VAL A 295 3.90 -7.88 13.77
C VAL A 295 3.73 -8.39 15.20
N SER A 296 2.64 -8.04 15.88
CA SER A 296 2.39 -8.53 17.25
C SER A 296 2.21 -10.04 17.31
N LEU A 297 1.52 -10.64 16.32
CA LEU A 297 1.35 -12.08 16.21
C LEU A 297 2.70 -12.78 16.02
N LEU A 298 3.51 -12.27 15.10
CA LEU A 298 4.80 -12.85 14.73
C LEU A 298 5.82 -12.75 15.87
N LEU A 299 5.94 -11.59 16.52
CA LEU A 299 6.82 -11.38 17.67
C LEU A 299 6.33 -12.10 18.94
N GLY A 300 5.04 -12.43 19.01
CA GLY A 300 4.46 -13.21 20.10
C GLY A 300 4.75 -14.71 20.00
N CYS A 301 5.39 -15.20 18.93
CA CYS A 301 5.76 -16.60 18.77
C CYS A 301 7.19 -16.83 19.28
N THR A 302 7.38 -17.15 20.57
CA THR A 302 8.72 -17.39 21.15
C THR A 302 9.13 -18.88 21.18
N GLU A 303 8.17 -19.82 21.15
CA GLU A 303 8.49 -21.26 21.11
C GLU A 303 8.68 -21.75 19.67
N ALA A 304 9.91 -21.58 19.19
CA ALA A 304 10.47 -22.07 17.93
C ALA A 304 10.64 -23.61 17.86
N ASN A 305 9.74 -24.40 18.44
CA ASN A 305 9.76 -25.87 18.27
C ASN A 305 8.97 -26.33 17.03
N HIS A 306 8.27 -25.41 16.34
CA HIS A 306 7.49 -25.69 15.14
C HIS A 306 8.14 -25.04 13.91
N SER A 307 8.46 -25.88 12.92
CA SER A 307 9.26 -25.52 11.74
C SER A 307 8.74 -24.31 10.94
N SER A 308 7.41 -24.09 10.90
CA SER A 308 6.81 -22.98 10.13
C SER A 308 6.93 -21.62 10.82
N CYS A 309 6.77 -21.56 12.15
CA CYS A 309 6.98 -20.31 12.89
C CYS A 309 8.43 -19.85 12.81
N GLN A 310 9.39 -20.78 12.96
CA GLN A 310 10.81 -20.47 12.86
C GLN A 310 11.18 -19.97 11.45
N SER A 311 10.67 -20.62 10.41
CA SER A 311 10.86 -20.19 9.01
C SER A 311 10.32 -18.77 8.78
N THR A 312 9.10 -18.48 9.23
CA THR A 312 8.47 -17.16 9.02
C THR A 312 9.19 -16.06 9.79
N VAL A 313 9.58 -16.31 11.05
CA VAL A 313 10.32 -15.34 11.88
C VAL A 313 11.73 -15.10 11.33
N CYS A 314 12.45 -16.15 10.92
CA CYS A 314 13.76 -15.98 10.28
C CYS A 314 13.68 -15.17 8.98
N LYS A 315 12.66 -15.39 8.14
CA LYS A 315 12.44 -14.59 6.93
C LYS A 315 12.17 -13.11 7.23
N LEU A 316 11.53 -12.80 8.38
CA LEU A 316 11.33 -11.41 8.83
C LEU A 316 12.62 -10.76 9.33
N GLU A 317 13.46 -11.52 10.04
CA GLU A 317 14.77 -11.05 10.49
C GLU A 317 15.69 -10.75 9.30
N GLU A 318 15.65 -11.59 8.26
CA GLU A 318 16.36 -11.36 6.99
C GLU A 318 15.87 -10.12 6.23
N LEU A 319 14.58 -9.77 6.34
CA LEU A 319 14.05 -8.53 5.74
C LEU A 319 14.54 -7.25 6.44
N ASN A 320 14.95 -7.34 7.71
CA ASN A 320 15.44 -6.23 8.52
C ASN A 320 16.97 -6.07 8.49
N ALA A 321 17.70 -6.97 7.84
CA ALA A 321 19.16 -6.94 7.66
C ALA A 321 19.57 -6.23 6.34
#